data_AF-A0A9N9B2M0-F1
#
_entry.id   AF-A0A9N9B2M0-F1
#
_cell.length_a   1.000
_cell.length_b   1.000
_cell.length_c   1.000
_cell.angle_alpha   90.00
_cell.angle_beta   90.00
_cell.angle_gamma   90.00
#
_symmetry.space_group_name_H-M   'P 1'
#
loop_
_entity.id
_entity.type
_entity.pdbx_description
1 polymer ?
#
loop_
_entity_poly.entity_id
_entity_poly.type
_entity_poly.pdbx_seq_one_letter_code
_entity_poly.pdbx_strand_id
1 'polypeptide(L)'
;MVSRRSLLIQKLQLEFNNISFEHHRCAAHVINLVVIRGVEVASNTLHKLCKFVKKVKNSSRLLNELRDICSVKKQPYLVPILDNEIRWGSMYEMIERQIKIKEMVQLLVNNNLLKLEDLYFNLNEWKEINLKKYLDVNSSEYPIASAIYNKLKEYWNHYFDIHSAIPVVLDPQSKLTNFLLD
;
A
#
# COMPACT_ATOMS: atom_id res chain seq x y z
N MET A 1 1.47 28.63 -12.16
CA MET A 1 1.29 28.30 -10.73
C MET A 1 2.62 27.75 -10.21
N VAL A 2 3.30 28.45 -9.30
CA VAL A 2 4.64 28.04 -8.81
C VAL A 2 4.49 26.87 -7.85
N SER A 3 5.20 25.77 -8.06
CA SER A 3 5.12 24.60 -7.18
C SER A 3 5.67 24.92 -5.78
N ARG A 4 5.16 24.27 -4.73
CA ARG A 4 5.73 24.40 -3.37
C ARG A 4 7.22 24.04 -3.33
N ARG A 5 7.66 23.10 -4.18
CA ARG A 5 9.07 22.71 -4.34
C ARG A 5 9.95 23.86 -4.82
N SER A 6 9.51 24.57 -5.86
CA SER A 6 10.26 25.71 -6.42
C SER A 6 10.35 26.88 -5.42
N LEU A 7 9.32 27.08 -4.60
CA LEU A 7 9.37 28.08 -3.52
C LEU A 7 10.37 27.70 -2.42
N LEU A 8 10.47 26.42 -2.05
CA LEU A 8 11.43 25.96 -1.05
C LEU A 8 12.88 26.09 -1.55
N ILE A 9 13.13 25.69 -2.80
CA ILE A 9 14.46 25.84 -3.43
C ILE A 9 14.88 27.32 -3.48
N GLN A 10 13.97 28.21 -3.89
CA GLN A 10 14.24 29.66 -3.91
C GLN A 10 14.55 30.21 -2.51
N LYS A 11 13.80 29.78 -1.48
CA LYS A 11 14.07 30.18 -0.10
C LYS A 11 15.45 29.71 0.37
N LEU A 12 15.80 28.44 0.14
CA LEU A 12 17.10 27.90 0.51
C LEU A 12 18.24 28.60 -0.23
N GLN A 13 18.07 28.89 -1.52
CA GLN A 13 19.05 29.67 -2.28
C GLN A 13 19.30 31.05 -1.68
N LEU A 14 18.23 31.77 -1.29
CA LEU A 14 18.34 33.08 -0.66
C LEU A 14 19.01 33.02 0.72
N GLU A 15 18.72 31.99 1.52
CA GLU A 15 19.31 31.82 2.86
C GLU A 15 20.79 31.45 2.83
N PHE A 16 21.24 30.72 1.80
CA PHE A 16 22.60 30.18 1.72
C PHE A 16 23.41 30.79 0.55
N ASN A 17 23.42 32.12 0.43
CA ASN A 17 24.28 32.86 -0.52
C ASN A 17 24.20 32.37 -1.98
N ASN A 18 22.99 32.04 -2.45
CA ASN A 18 22.71 31.53 -3.79
C ASN A 18 23.41 30.20 -4.14
N ILE A 19 23.76 29.39 -3.13
CA ILE A 19 24.18 28.01 -3.36
C ILE A 19 23.04 27.25 -4.09
N SER A 20 23.40 26.47 -5.11
CA SER A 20 22.45 25.65 -5.86
C SER A 20 21.94 24.49 -5.01
N PHE A 21 20.63 24.39 -4.85
CA PHE A 21 19.97 23.26 -4.19
C PHE A 21 19.27 22.38 -5.21
N GLU A 22 19.56 21.09 -5.15
CA GLU A 22 18.85 20.07 -5.90
C GLU A 22 17.95 19.26 -4.97
N HIS A 23 16.80 18.87 -5.50
CA HIS A 23 15.83 18.07 -4.74
C HIS A 23 15.84 16.65 -5.28
N HIS A 24 16.29 15.71 -4.44
CA HIS A 24 16.19 14.28 -4.68
C HIS A 24 14.92 13.72 -4.04
N ARG A 25 14.29 12.74 -4.70
CA ARG A 25 13.12 12.06 -4.14
C ARG A 25 13.56 11.00 -3.15
N CYS A 26 12.79 10.82 -2.08
CA CYS A 26 13.01 9.71 -1.16
C CYS A 26 12.70 8.37 -1.86
N ALA A 27 13.65 7.43 -1.89
CA ALA A 27 13.46 6.11 -2.50
C ALA A 27 12.28 5.35 -1.89
N ALA A 28 12.12 5.40 -0.56
CA ALA A 28 10.97 4.81 0.12
C ALA A 28 9.63 5.41 -0.35
N HIS A 29 9.59 6.72 -0.62
CA HIS A 29 8.41 7.37 -1.17
C HIS A 29 8.11 6.90 -2.60
N VAL A 30 9.14 6.76 -3.44
CA VAL A 30 9.00 6.26 -4.81
C VAL A 30 8.48 4.81 -4.82
N ILE A 31 9.06 3.93 -4.00
CA ILE A 31 8.61 2.54 -3.85
C ILE A 31 7.16 2.49 -3.39
N ASN A 32 6.78 3.30 -2.41
CA ASN A 32 5.41 3.36 -1.91
C ASN A 32 4.42 3.77 -3.03
N LEU A 33 4.75 4.78 -3.84
CA LEU A 33 3.94 5.15 -5.00
C LEU A 33 3.80 4.00 -6.01
N VAL A 34 4.91 3.30 -6.30
CA VAL A 34 4.92 2.16 -7.24
C VAL A 34 4.05 1.02 -6.75
N VAL A 35 4.16 0.64 -5.48
CA VAL A 35 3.36 -0.45 -4.89
C VAL A 35 1.87 -0.11 -4.96
N ILE A 36 1.48 1.11 -4.58
CA ILE A 36 0.07 1.53 -4.63
C ILE A 36 -0.47 1.46 -6.05
N ARG A 37 0.25 2.03 -7.03
CA ARG A 37 -0.16 2.01 -8.43
C ARG A 37 -0.17 0.60 -9.02
N GLY A 38 0.82 -0.22 -8.67
CA GLY A 38 0.91 -1.61 -9.12
C GLY A 38 -0.28 -2.43 -8.61
N VAL A 39 -0.68 -2.22 -7.35
CA VAL A 39 -1.87 -2.86 -6.79
C VAL A 39 -3.16 -2.35 -7.43
N GLU A 40 -3.31 -1.04 -7.64
CA GLU A 40 -4.48 -0.45 -8.33
C GLU A 40 -4.70 -1.09 -9.71
N VAL A 41 -3.63 -1.28 -10.48
CA VAL A 41 -3.70 -1.86 -11.83
C VAL A 41 -3.93 -3.36 -11.76
N ALA A 42 -3.37 -4.05 -10.78
CA ALA A 42 -3.34 -5.50 -10.75
C ALA A 42 -4.51 -6.16 -10.00
N SER A 43 -5.35 -5.41 -9.27
CA SER A 43 -6.46 -6.03 -8.55
C SER A 43 -7.68 -5.14 -8.30
N ASN A 44 -8.71 -5.36 -9.10
CA ASN A 44 -10.06 -4.86 -8.84
C ASN A 44 -10.60 -5.32 -7.47
N THR A 45 -10.29 -6.56 -7.08
CA THR A 45 -10.67 -7.15 -5.78
C THR A 45 -10.10 -6.38 -4.59
N LEU A 46 -8.81 -6.00 -4.63
CA LEU A 46 -8.20 -5.19 -3.57
C LEU A 46 -8.76 -3.76 -3.55
N HIS A 47 -9.03 -3.17 -4.71
CA HIS A 47 -9.67 -1.86 -4.78
C HIS A 47 -11.09 -1.88 -4.15
N LYS A 48 -11.86 -2.94 -4.43
CA LYS A 48 -13.17 -3.19 -3.82
C LYS A 48 -13.03 -3.39 -2.30
N LEU A 49 -11.99 -4.09 -1.82
CA LEU A 49 -11.64 -4.21 -0.40
C LEU A 49 -11.43 -2.84 0.24
N CYS A 50 -10.56 -2.00 -0.31
CA CYS A 50 -10.32 -0.65 0.21
C CYS A 50 -11.63 0.15 0.33
N LYS A 51 -12.47 0.13 -0.70
CA LYS A 51 -13.78 0.82 -0.70
C LYS A 51 -14.72 0.28 0.37
N PHE A 52 -14.82 -1.05 0.51
CA PHE A 52 -15.62 -1.69 1.55
C PHE A 52 -15.18 -1.26 2.95
N VAL A 53 -13.89 -1.38 3.26
CA VAL A 53 -13.35 -1.04 4.58
C VAL A 53 -13.56 0.43 4.91
N LYS A 54 -13.34 1.31 3.92
CA LYS A 54 -13.60 2.75 4.06
C LYS A 54 -15.07 3.04 4.37
N LYS A 55 -16.00 2.37 3.70
CA LYS A 55 -17.43 2.53 3.94
C LYS A 55 -17.85 2.08 5.33
N VAL A 56 -17.39 0.90 5.77
CA VAL A 56 -17.67 0.40 7.12
C VAL A 56 -17.11 1.35 8.17
N LYS A 57 -15.83 1.73 8.05
CA LYS A 57 -15.17 2.56 9.07
C LYS A 57 -15.74 3.97 9.17
N ASN A 58 -16.18 4.56 8.06
CA ASN A 58 -16.76 5.90 8.06
C ASN A 58 -18.23 5.93 8.53
N SER A 59 -18.87 4.77 8.69
CA SER A 59 -20.25 4.68 9.18
C SER A 59 -20.26 4.23 10.64
N SER A 60 -20.57 5.15 11.55
CA SER A 60 -20.75 4.83 12.98
C SER A 60 -21.76 3.71 13.19
N ARG A 61 -22.85 3.71 12.41
CA ARG A 61 -23.88 2.66 12.43
C ARG A 61 -23.30 1.28 12.09
N LEU A 62 -22.56 1.15 10.98
CA LEU A 62 -21.97 -0.13 10.57
C LEU A 62 -20.87 -0.59 11.54
N LEU A 63 -20.10 0.35 12.11
CA LEU A 63 -19.10 0.02 13.12
C LEU A 63 -19.71 -0.50 14.43
N ASN A 64 -20.81 0.11 14.88
CA ASN A 64 -21.52 -0.34 16.07
C ASN A 64 -22.15 -1.71 15.82
N GLU A 65 -22.80 -1.90 14.68
CA GLU A 65 -23.39 -3.20 14.33
C GLU A 65 -22.32 -4.30 14.22
N LEU A 66 -21.16 -4.00 13.64
CA LEU A 66 -20.03 -4.94 13.62
C LEU A 66 -19.59 -5.32 15.05
N ARG A 67 -19.57 -4.35 15.97
CA ARG A 67 -19.24 -4.58 17.39
C ARG A 67 -20.28 -5.45 18.08
N ASP A 68 -21.57 -5.23 17.79
CA ASP A 68 -22.67 -6.02 18.32
C ASP A 68 -22.59 -7.47 17.81
N ILE A 69 -22.31 -7.66 16.52
CA ILE A 69 -22.08 -8.98 15.92
C ILE A 69 -20.92 -9.69 16.61
N CYS A 70 -19.77 -9.02 16.82
CA CYS A 70 -18.64 -9.59 17.54
C CYS A 70 -19.03 -10.01 18.97
N SER A 71 -19.82 -9.18 19.66
CA SER A 71 -20.29 -9.44 21.03
C SER A 71 -21.19 -10.68 21.10
N VAL A 72 -22.16 -10.79 20.19
CA VAL A 72 -23.06 -11.95 20.08
C VAL A 72 -22.29 -13.24 19.76
N LYS A 73 -21.29 -13.15 18.87
CA LYS A 73 -20.44 -14.29 18.50
C LYS A 73 -19.35 -14.59 19.52
N LYS A 74 -19.24 -13.81 20.61
CA LYS A 74 -18.19 -13.92 21.63
C LYS A 74 -16.77 -13.88 21.03
N GLN A 75 -16.58 -13.06 20.00
CA GLN A 75 -15.30 -12.86 19.33
C GLN A 75 -14.75 -11.47 19.67
N PRO A 76 -13.42 -11.29 19.73
CA PRO A 76 -12.84 -9.99 19.99
C PRO A 76 -13.20 -9.01 18.88
N TYR A 77 -13.70 -7.84 19.27
CA TYR A 77 -13.95 -6.77 18.32
C TYR A 77 -12.62 -6.17 17.84
N LEU A 78 -12.30 -6.40 16.56
CA LEU A 78 -11.15 -5.78 15.91
C LEU A 78 -11.64 -4.65 15.00
N VAL A 79 -11.20 -3.43 15.29
CA VAL A 79 -11.54 -2.26 14.48
C VAL A 79 -10.98 -2.42 13.05
N PRO A 80 -11.75 -2.11 12.00
CA PRO A 80 -11.24 -2.11 10.64
C PRO A 80 -10.08 -1.09 10.44
N ILE A 81 -9.00 -1.54 9.79
CA ILE A 81 -7.83 -0.72 9.45
C ILE A 81 -8.00 -0.19 8.04
N LEU A 82 -7.75 1.10 7.81
CA LEU A 82 -7.72 1.64 6.45
C LEU A 82 -6.34 1.44 5.87
N ASP A 83 -6.31 1.17 4.58
CA ASP A 83 -5.10 1.38 3.81
C ASP A 83 -4.70 2.86 3.87
N ASN A 84 -3.40 3.08 4.07
CA ASN A 84 -2.76 4.38 4.12
C ASN A 84 -1.78 4.47 2.95
N GLU A 85 -2.12 5.33 2.00
CA GLU A 85 -1.34 5.57 0.78
C GLU A 85 0.09 6.08 1.02
N ILE A 86 0.53 6.30 2.26
CA ILE A 86 1.89 6.75 2.60
C ILE A 86 2.72 5.62 3.26
N ARG A 87 2.07 4.55 3.76
CA ARG A 87 2.75 3.47 4.49
C ARG A 87 2.52 2.13 3.81
N TRP A 88 3.48 1.69 3.00
CA TRP A 88 3.53 0.39 2.31
C TRP A 88 2.98 -0.86 3.07
N GLY A 89 3.12 -0.93 4.39
CA GLY A 89 2.56 -2.04 5.20
C GLY A 89 1.07 -1.94 5.57
N SER A 90 0.40 -0.81 5.38
CA SER A 90 -1.00 -0.61 5.79
C SER A 90 -1.98 -1.48 5.02
N MET A 91 -1.70 -1.72 3.74
CA MET A 91 -2.54 -2.57 2.91
C MET A 91 -2.50 -4.01 3.42
N TYR A 92 -1.30 -4.50 3.75
CA TYR A 92 -1.12 -5.82 4.34
C TYR A 92 -1.86 -5.93 5.68
N GLU A 93 -1.70 -4.95 6.57
CA GLU A 93 -2.42 -4.86 7.85
C GLU A 93 -3.95 -4.86 7.65
N MET A 94 -4.45 -4.11 6.66
CA MET A 94 -5.87 -4.09 6.31
C MET A 94 -6.34 -5.46 5.82
N ILE A 95 -5.61 -6.09 4.89
CA ILE A 95 -5.95 -7.42 4.36
C ILE A 95 -5.97 -8.44 5.51
N GLU A 96 -4.90 -8.49 6.30
CA GLU A 96 -4.78 -9.42 7.41
C GLU A 96 -5.89 -9.23 8.44
N ARG A 97 -6.23 -7.97 8.75
CA ARG A 97 -7.36 -7.63 9.62
C ARG A 97 -8.67 -8.13 9.05
N GLN A 98 -8.94 -7.91 7.76
CA GLN A 98 -10.19 -8.30 7.13
C GLN A 98 -10.36 -9.81 7.04
N ILE A 99 -9.27 -10.55 6.86
CA ILE A 99 -9.29 -12.01 6.94
C ILE A 99 -9.65 -12.47 8.36
N LYS A 100 -9.07 -11.85 9.40
CA LYS A 100 -9.35 -12.19 10.81
C LYS A 100 -10.82 -11.97 11.19
N ILE A 101 -11.47 -10.92 10.68
CA ILE A 101 -12.88 -10.61 10.99
C ILE A 101 -13.86 -11.08 9.91
N LYS A 102 -13.43 -11.91 8.97
CA LYS A 102 -14.21 -12.32 7.80
C LYS A 102 -15.63 -12.75 8.16
N GLU A 103 -15.78 -13.70 9.08
CA GLU A 103 -17.11 -14.22 9.47
C GLU A 103 -18.06 -13.13 9.98
N MET A 104 -17.55 -12.20 10.79
CA MET A 104 -18.33 -11.08 11.34
C MET A 104 -18.74 -10.11 10.22
N VAL A 105 -17.83 -9.86 9.29
CA VAL A 105 -18.08 -9.03 8.10
C VAL A 105 -19.14 -9.65 7.19
N GLN A 106 -19.13 -10.98 7.02
CA GLN A 106 -20.15 -11.67 6.23
C GLN A 106 -21.55 -11.49 6.85
N LEU A 107 -21.66 -11.60 8.17
CA LEU A 107 -22.92 -11.34 8.88
C LEU A 107 -23.37 -9.88 8.75
N LEU A 108 -22.44 -8.93 8.90
CA LEU A 108 -22.73 -7.50 8.73
C LEU A 108 -23.30 -7.20 7.35
N VAL A 109 -22.73 -7.81 6.31
CA VAL A 109 -23.20 -7.65 4.93
C VAL A 109 -24.58 -8.27 4.76
N ASN A 110 -24.80 -9.48 5.27
CA ASN A 110 -26.10 -10.15 5.18
C ASN A 110 -27.21 -9.30 5.83
N ASN A 111 -26.93 -8.61 6.94
CA ASN A 111 -27.87 -7.70 7.58
C ASN A 111 -28.10 -6.38 6.81
N ASN A 112 -27.19 -6.01 5.91
CA ASN A 112 -27.17 -4.72 5.21
C ASN A 112 -27.08 -4.88 3.69
N LEU A 113 -27.65 -5.96 3.13
CA LEU A 113 -27.50 -6.34 1.71
C LEU A 113 -27.74 -5.16 0.76
N LEU A 114 -28.88 -4.47 0.88
CA LEU A 114 -29.24 -3.31 0.04
C LEU A 114 -28.22 -2.15 0.06
N LYS A 115 -27.34 -2.08 1.07
CA LYS A 115 -26.33 -1.02 1.22
C LYS A 115 -24.92 -1.49 0.89
N LEU A 116 -24.65 -2.79 0.89
CA LEU A 116 -23.30 -3.36 0.80
C LEU A 116 -23.15 -4.40 -0.31
N GLU A 117 -24.21 -4.73 -1.05
CA GLU A 117 -24.22 -5.74 -2.11
C GLU A 117 -23.10 -5.54 -3.15
N ASP A 118 -22.98 -4.32 -3.68
CA ASP A 118 -21.96 -3.95 -4.67
C ASP A 118 -20.51 -4.09 -4.16
N LEU A 119 -20.35 -4.11 -2.83
CA LEU A 119 -19.06 -4.09 -2.14
C LEU A 119 -18.74 -5.42 -1.46
N TYR A 120 -19.61 -6.43 -1.57
CA TYR A 120 -19.38 -7.72 -0.93
C TYR A 120 -18.53 -8.65 -1.80
N PHE A 121 -17.62 -9.38 -1.15
CA PHE A 121 -16.70 -10.30 -1.80
C PHE A 121 -17.35 -11.69 -1.98
N ASN A 122 -17.39 -12.16 -3.22
CA ASN A 122 -17.76 -13.53 -3.52
C ASN A 122 -16.67 -14.53 -3.08
N LEU A 123 -16.95 -15.84 -3.19
CA LEU A 123 -16.01 -16.88 -2.77
C LEU A 123 -14.66 -16.80 -3.50
N ASN A 124 -14.65 -16.42 -4.78
CA ASN A 124 -13.42 -16.30 -5.57
C ASN A 124 -12.62 -15.06 -5.16
N GLU A 125 -13.29 -13.94 -4.92
CA GLU A 125 -12.66 -12.72 -4.41
C GLU A 125 -12.04 -12.95 -3.01
N TRP A 126 -12.71 -13.70 -2.13
CA TRP A 126 -12.14 -14.08 -0.84
C TRP A 126 -10.93 -15.03 -0.97
N LYS A 127 -10.97 -15.97 -1.92
CA LYS A 127 -9.82 -16.83 -2.22
C LYS A 127 -8.65 -16.00 -2.73
N GLU A 128 -8.91 -15.04 -3.62
CA GLU A 128 -7.91 -14.11 -4.15
C GLU A 128 -7.27 -13.27 -3.03
N ILE A 129 -8.07 -12.71 -2.11
CA ILE A 129 -7.56 -11.95 -0.94
C ILE A 129 -6.70 -12.84 -0.04
N ASN A 130 -7.12 -14.08 0.21
CA ASN A 130 -6.36 -15.03 1.03
C ASN A 130 -5.05 -15.46 0.37
N LEU A 131 -5.03 -15.67 -0.95
CA LEU A 131 -3.81 -15.99 -1.70
C LEU A 131 -2.84 -14.81 -1.68
N LYS A 132 -3.34 -13.58 -1.75
CA LYS A 132 -2.55 -12.35 -1.67
C LYS A 132 -2.00 -12.04 -0.28
N LYS A 133 -2.44 -12.75 0.76
CA LYS A 133 -1.79 -12.72 2.09
C LYS A 133 -0.35 -13.23 2.00
N TYR A 134 -0.10 -14.18 1.10
CA TYR A 134 1.21 -14.73 0.80
C TYR A 134 1.79 -14.00 -0.41
N LEU A 135 2.19 -12.75 -0.23
CA LEU A 135 3.13 -12.09 -1.15
C LEU A 135 4.50 -12.76 -0.94
N ASP A 136 4.61 -14.02 -1.33
CA ASP A 136 5.86 -14.75 -1.42
C ASP A 136 6.54 -14.31 -2.72
N VAL A 137 7.69 -13.66 -2.58
CA VAL A 137 8.43 -12.98 -3.66
C VAL A 137 8.99 -13.99 -4.68
N ASN A 138 8.88 -15.30 -4.41
CA ASN A 138 9.55 -16.37 -5.15
C ASN A 138 8.66 -17.19 -6.11
N SER A 139 7.43 -16.76 -6.45
CA SER A 139 6.59 -17.47 -7.42
C SER A 139 6.52 -16.76 -8.78
N SER A 140 6.78 -17.51 -9.85
CA SER A 140 6.97 -17.02 -11.23
C SER A 140 5.70 -16.53 -11.94
N GLU A 141 4.54 -16.52 -11.28
CA GLU A 141 3.26 -16.13 -11.90
C GLU A 141 2.40 -15.28 -10.96
N TYR A 142 2.87 -14.08 -10.61
CA TYR A 142 2.02 -13.10 -9.93
C TYR A 142 1.83 -11.81 -10.75
N PRO A 143 0.61 -11.53 -11.25
CA PRO A 143 0.33 -10.33 -12.05
C PRO A 143 0.52 -9.04 -11.25
N ILE A 144 0.36 -9.07 -9.92
CA ILE A 144 0.67 -7.91 -9.05
C ILE A 144 2.18 -7.68 -8.96
N ALA A 145 2.98 -8.72 -8.73
CA ALA A 145 4.43 -8.59 -8.65
C ALA A 145 4.99 -8.11 -10.00
N SER A 146 4.48 -8.65 -11.11
CA SER A 146 4.82 -8.20 -12.47
C SER A 146 4.40 -6.75 -12.73
N ALA A 147 3.19 -6.35 -12.33
CA ALA A 147 2.74 -4.96 -12.47
C ALA A 147 3.55 -3.99 -11.61
N ILE A 148 3.85 -4.35 -10.36
CA ILE A 148 4.73 -3.59 -9.45
C ILE A 148 6.13 -3.49 -10.05
N TYR A 149 6.71 -4.60 -10.55
CA TYR A 149 8.03 -4.61 -11.16
C TYR A 149 8.09 -3.75 -12.42
N ASN A 150 7.10 -3.87 -13.32
CA ASN A 150 7.02 -3.06 -14.53
C ASN A 150 6.88 -1.57 -14.19
N LYS A 151 6.07 -1.22 -13.18
CA LYS A 151 5.98 0.16 -12.68
C LYS A 151 7.26 0.62 -11.99
N LEU A 152 7.92 -0.25 -11.24
CA LEU A 152 9.20 0.06 -10.62
C LEU A 152 10.23 0.37 -11.69
N LYS A 153 10.31 -0.44 -12.75
CA LYS A 153 11.19 -0.22 -13.90
C LYS A 153 10.91 1.10 -14.63
N GLU A 154 9.63 1.43 -14.84
CA GLU A 154 9.21 2.72 -15.41
C GLU A 154 9.68 3.90 -14.53
N TYR A 155 9.41 3.85 -13.23
CA TYR A 155 9.80 4.91 -12.29
C TYR A 155 11.32 4.99 -12.10
N TRP A 156 12.00 3.84 -12.09
CA TRP A 156 13.46 3.75 -11.92
C TRP A 156 14.18 4.50 -13.04
N ASN A 157 13.77 4.28 -14.29
CA ASN A 157 14.36 4.94 -15.45
C ASN A 157 14.10 6.46 -15.49
N HIS A 158 13.06 6.94 -14.82
CA HIS A 158 12.68 8.36 -14.83
C HIS A 158 13.18 9.16 -13.63
N TYR A 159 13.41 8.51 -12.47
CA TYR A 159 13.62 9.22 -11.21
C TYR A 159 14.88 8.83 -10.45
N PHE A 160 15.52 7.70 -10.76
CA PHE A 160 16.81 7.35 -10.17
C PHE A 160 17.92 7.96 -11.03
N ASP A 161 18.58 8.98 -10.49
CA ASP A 161 19.79 9.58 -11.06
C ASP A 161 21.05 8.93 -10.46
N ILE A 162 22.21 9.27 -11.01
CA ILE A 162 23.50 8.78 -10.51
C ILE A 162 23.71 9.11 -9.02
N HIS A 163 23.16 10.24 -8.54
CA HIS A 163 23.27 10.68 -7.14
C HIS A 163 22.50 9.78 -6.18
N SER A 164 21.41 9.19 -6.64
CA SER A 164 20.62 8.21 -5.88
C SER A 164 21.34 6.86 -5.76
N ALA A 165 22.33 6.58 -6.62
CA ALA A 165 23.17 5.37 -6.57
C ALA A 165 24.46 5.55 -5.73
N ILE A 166 24.91 6.79 -5.49
CA ILE A 166 26.10 7.09 -4.69
C ILE A 166 26.07 6.45 -3.30
N PRO A 167 24.96 6.51 -2.52
CA PRO A 167 24.91 5.89 -1.20
C PRO A 167 25.13 4.37 -1.27
N VAL A 168 24.62 3.70 -2.32
CA VAL A 168 24.78 2.25 -2.52
C VAL A 168 26.21 1.90 -2.90
N VAL A 169 26.86 2.72 -3.73
CA VAL A 169 28.28 2.53 -4.12
C VAL A 169 29.22 2.82 -2.95
N LEU A 170 28.86 3.76 -2.08
CA LEU A 170 29.66 4.12 -0.90
C LEU A 170 29.37 3.23 0.31
N ASP A 171 28.29 2.45 0.29
CA ASP A 171 27.96 1.49 1.35
C ASP A 171 29.07 0.43 1.47
N PRO A 172 29.77 0.34 2.62
CA PRO A 172 30.80 -0.68 2.82
C PRO A 172 30.24 -2.11 2.75
N GLN A 173 28.95 -2.32 3.05
CA GLN A 173 28.32 -3.64 3.05
C GLN A 173 28.08 -4.16 1.62
N SER A 174 27.76 -3.29 0.67
CA SER A 174 27.53 -3.65 -0.73
C SER A 174 28.83 -3.92 -1.51
N LYS A 175 29.97 -3.43 -1.01
CA LYS A 175 31.29 -3.71 -1.60
C LYS A 175 31.74 -5.14 -1.33
N LEU A 176 31.43 -5.70 -0.16
CA LEU A 176 31.89 -7.04 0.24
C LEU A 176 31.32 -8.16 -0.63
N THR A 177 30.17 -7.97 -1.28
CA THR A 177 29.58 -8.99 -2.16
C THR A 177 30.25 -9.09 -3.54
N ASN A 178 30.88 -8.01 -4.02
CA ASN A 178 31.56 -8.01 -5.33
C ASN A 178 32.99 -8.56 -5.28
N PHE A 179 33.60 -8.66 -4.09
CA PHE A 179 34.95 -9.21 -3.91
C PHE A 179 34.95 -10.72 -3.55
N LEU A 180 33.78 -11.34 -3.41
CA LEU A 180 33.64 -12.76 -3.07
C LEU A 180 33.19 -13.63 -4.26
N LEU A 181 33.16 -13.06 -5.47
CA LEU A 181 32.83 -13.74 -6.73
C LEU A 181 34.02 -13.85 -7.70
N ASP A 182 35.24 -13.55 -7.24
CA ASP A 182 36.51 -13.81 -7.94
C ASP A 182 37.24 -15.02 -7.31
#